data_AF-A0A9D7QM42-F1
#
_entry.id   AF-A0A9D7QM42-F1
#
_cell.length_a   1.000
_cell.length_b   1.000
_cell.length_c   1.000
_cell.angle_alpha   90.00
_cell.angle_beta   90.00
_cell.angle_gamma   90.00
#
_symmetry.space_group_name_H-M   'P 1'
#
loop_
_entity.id
_entity.type
_entity.pdbx_description
1 polymer ?
#
loop_
_entity_poly.entity_id
_entity_poly.type
_entity_poly.pdbx_seq_one_letter_code
_entity_poly.pdbx_strand_id
1 'polypeptide(L)'
;MSKPESAWRLRARTLAAMALLVAAQALVRIVPLARWRGWPGLAGAAAPHRQSEARRLAIHVERAAARLPWGALCLPRAIALSALLKNRNIPHQVVIAIRPAGQRGEADALHAWIDCGGIVVLGALEGPWHELARLP
;
A
#
# COMPACT_ATOMS: atom_id res chain seq x y z
N MET A 1 1.62 10.70 -32.50
CA MET A 1 2.16 11.43 -31.33
C MET A 1 0.99 12.13 -30.62
N SER A 2 0.33 11.45 -29.68
CA SER A 2 -0.83 12.00 -28.94
C SER A 2 -0.48 12.10 -27.45
N LYS A 3 0.20 13.19 -27.07
CA LYS A 3 0.71 13.48 -25.72
C LYS A 3 -0.33 13.91 -24.64
N PRO A 4 -1.61 14.30 -24.90
CA PRO A 4 -2.48 14.79 -23.82
C PRO A 4 -3.23 13.68 -23.05
N GLU A 5 -3.61 12.58 -23.70
CA GLU A 5 -4.40 11.51 -23.07
C GLU A 5 -3.62 10.74 -22.00
N SER A 6 -2.30 10.59 -22.20
CA SER A 6 -1.42 9.91 -21.25
C SER A 6 -1.21 10.75 -19.99
N ALA A 7 -1.04 12.07 -20.13
CA ALA A 7 -0.84 12.99 -19.01
C ALA A 7 -2.10 13.11 -18.13
N TRP A 8 -3.29 13.21 -18.75
CA TRP A 8 -4.56 13.22 -18.03
C TRP A 8 -4.79 11.93 -17.25
N ARG A 9 -4.61 10.77 -17.87
CA ARG A 9 -4.74 9.46 -17.20
C ARG A 9 -3.75 9.30 -16.05
N LEU A 10 -2.52 9.83 -16.20
CA LEU A 10 -1.50 9.80 -15.15
C LEU A 10 -1.90 10.68 -13.95
N ARG A 11 -2.43 11.89 -14.22
CA ARG A 11 -2.95 12.80 -13.20
C ARG A 11 -4.16 12.22 -12.48
N ALA A 12 -5.12 11.67 -13.22
CA ALA A 12 -6.30 11.01 -12.67
C ALA A 12 -5.94 9.84 -11.74
N ARG A 13 -4.95 9.00 -12.11
CA ARG A 13 -4.46 7.91 -11.24
C ARG A 13 -3.82 8.42 -9.96
N THR A 14 -3.09 9.53 -10.03
CA THR A 14 -2.46 10.13 -8.85
C THR A 14 -3.51 10.78 -7.94
N LEU A 15 -4.53 11.43 -8.50
CA LEU A 15 -5.67 11.97 -7.74
C LEU A 15 -6.48 10.87 -7.08
N ALA A 16 -6.74 9.77 -7.79
CA ALA A 16 -7.40 8.59 -7.21
C ALA A 16 -6.57 8.01 -6.06
N ALA A 17 -5.24 7.91 -6.21
CA ALA A 17 -4.35 7.49 -5.14
C ALA A 17 -4.37 8.46 -3.95
N MET A 18 -4.39 9.78 -4.19
CA MET A 18 -4.53 10.78 -3.12
C MET A 18 -5.85 10.63 -2.37
N ALA A 19 -6.98 10.50 -3.08
CA ALA A 19 -8.30 10.32 -2.46
C ALA A 19 -8.35 9.03 -1.62
N LEU A 20 -7.84 7.92 -2.15
CA LEU A 20 -7.75 6.66 -1.43
C LEU A 20 -6.81 6.73 -0.23
N LEU A 21 -5.71 7.48 -0.32
CA LEU A 21 -4.79 7.66 0.79
C LEU A 21 -5.40 8.48 1.92
N VAL A 22 -6.15 9.54 1.59
CA VAL A 22 -6.94 10.31 2.58
C VAL A 22 -8.00 9.41 3.23
N ALA A 23 -8.73 8.63 2.43
CA ALA A 23 -9.74 7.71 2.95
C ALA A 23 -9.13 6.61 3.82
N ALA A 24 -8.00 6.02 3.42
CA ALA A 24 -7.26 5.04 4.19
C ALA A 24 -6.73 5.64 5.51
N GLN A 25 -6.24 6.88 5.48
CA GLN A 25 -5.81 7.59 6.67
C GLN A 25 -6.96 7.79 7.66
N ALA A 26 -8.13 8.21 7.18
CA ALA A 26 -9.33 8.36 7.98
C ALA A 26 -9.79 7.01 8.54
N LEU A 27 -9.83 5.95 7.71
CA LEU A 27 -10.19 4.60 8.12
C LEU A 27 -9.31 4.09 9.26
N VAL A 28 -7.98 4.19 9.12
CA VAL A 28 -7.02 3.72 10.13
C VAL A 28 -7.12 4.50 11.43
N ARG A 29 -7.44 5.81 11.37
CA ARG A 29 -7.57 6.66 12.57
C ARG A 29 -8.90 6.50 13.29
N ILE A 30 -9.97 6.22 12.57
CA ILE A 30 -11.34 6.28 13.09
C ILE A 30 -11.88 4.88 13.38
N VAL A 31 -11.50 3.87 12.60
CA VAL A 31 -12.09 2.53 12.68
C VAL A 31 -11.06 1.52 13.20
N PRO A 32 -11.35 0.79 14.29
CA PRO A 32 -10.47 -0.25 14.80
C PRO A 32 -10.15 -1.30 13.74
N LEU A 33 -8.87 -1.69 13.64
CA LEU A 33 -8.37 -2.68 12.66
C LEU A 33 -9.20 -3.96 12.62
N ALA A 34 -9.67 -4.43 13.78
CA ALA A 34 -10.49 -5.64 13.91
C ALA A 34 -11.75 -5.62 13.02
N ARG A 35 -12.33 -4.45 12.74
CA ARG A 35 -13.57 -4.30 11.96
C ARG A 35 -13.36 -4.37 10.46
N TRP A 36 -12.16 -4.09 9.98
CA TRP A 36 -11.88 -3.99 8.54
C TRP A 36 -10.72 -4.87 8.07
N ARG A 37 -10.01 -5.58 8.96
CA ARG A 37 -8.88 -6.48 8.61
C ARG A 37 -9.18 -7.57 7.57
N GLY A 38 -10.45 -7.96 7.39
CA GLY A 38 -10.85 -8.99 6.41
C GLY A 38 -11.07 -8.44 5.00
N TRP A 39 -10.95 -7.13 4.79
CA TRP A 39 -11.16 -6.50 3.50
C TRP A 39 -9.88 -6.27 2.67
N PRO A 40 -8.73 -5.86 3.23
CA PRO A 40 -7.53 -5.62 2.46
C PRO A 40 -6.90 -6.91 1.96
N GLY A 41 -6.47 -6.89 0.70
CA GLY A 41 -5.87 -8.01 -0.01
C GLY A 41 -6.77 -8.60 -1.10
N LEU A 42 -6.15 -9.39 -1.97
CA LEU A 42 -6.87 -10.32 -2.85
C LEU A 42 -6.08 -11.63 -2.97
N ALA A 43 -6.68 -12.74 -2.55
CA ALA A 43 -6.07 -14.06 -2.62
C ALA A 43 -5.75 -14.48 -4.07
N GLY A 44 -4.62 -15.17 -4.25
CA GLY A 44 -4.21 -15.74 -5.53
C GLY A 44 -2.73 -15.52 -5.83
N ALA A 45 -2.27 -16.07 -6.97
CA ALA A 45 -0.92 -15.89 -7.46
C ALA A 45 -0.88 -14.74 -8.50
N ALA A 46 -0.08 -13.71 -8.24
CA ALA A 46 0.11 -12.63 -9.19
C ALA A 46 1.14 -13.03 -10.26
N ALA A 47 0.68 -13.16 -11.52
CA ALA A 47 1.57 -13.34 -12.66
C ALA A 47 2.52 -12.13 -12.84
N PRO A 48 3.70 -12.30 -13.45
CA PRO A 48 4.71 -11.22 -13.57
C PRO A 48 4.19 -9.92 -14.18
N HIS A 49 3.30 -10.00 -15.19
CA HIS A 49 2.69 -8.81 -15.78
C HIS A 49 1.83 -8.02 -14.78
N ARG A 50 1.10 -8.70 -13.88
CA ARG A 50 0.31 -8.07 -12.81
C ARG A 50 1.20 -7.46 -11.72
N GLN A 51 2.33 -8.10 -11.40
CA GLN A 51 3.33 -7.52 -10.50
C GLN A 51 3.90 -6.20 -11.06
N SER A 52 4.15 -6.14 -12.37
CA SER A 52 4.60 -4.91 -13.04
C SER A 52 3.55 -3.79 -12.97
N GLU A 53 2.27 -4.14 -13.11
CA GLU A 53 1.15 -3.20 -12.97
C GLU A 53 1.00 -2.72 -11.52
N ALA A 54 1.16 -3.62 -10.55
CA ALA A 54 1.13 -3.28 -9.13
C ALA A 54 2.22 -2.27 -8.75
N ARG A 55 3.45 -2.46 -9.24
CA ARG A 55 4.56 -1.49 -9.07
C ARG A 55 4.23 -0.13 -9.69
N ARG A 56 3.59 -0.10 -10.87
CA ARG A 56 3.16 1.16 -11.51
C ARG A 56 2.14 1.91 -10.66
N LEU A 57 1.21 1.20 -10.02
CA LEU A 57 0.24 1.79 -9.10
C LEU A 57 0.88 2.25 -7.79
N ALA A 58 1.84 1.50 -7.27
CA ALA A 58 2.61 1.87 -6.09
C ALA A 58 3.29 3.25 -6.26
N ILE A 59 3.86 3.53 -7.45
CA ILE A 59 4.45 4.84 -7.77
C ILE A 59 3.43 5.98 -7.62
N HIS A 60 2.17 5.76 -7.99
CA HIS A 60 1.12 6.78 -7.82
C HIS A 60 0.78 7.01 -6.34
N VAL A 61 0.78 5.95 -5.54
CA VAL A 61 0.57 6.04 -4.09
C VAL A 61 1.73 6.75 -3.40
N GLU A 62 2.98 6.44 -3.75
CA GLU A 62 4.15 7.15 -3.19
C GLU A 62 4.14 8.63 -3.58
N ARG A 63 3.81 8.95 -4.83
CA ARG A 63 3.66 10.35 -5.28
C ARG A 63 2.54 11.08 -4.56
N ALA A 64 1.42 10.39 -4.29
CA ALA A 64 0.32 10.94 -3.52
C ALA A 64 0.76 11.21 -2.07
N ALA A 65 1.45 10.25 -1.45
CA ALA A 65 1.95 10.38 -0.08
C ALA A 65 2.96 11.52 0.08
N ALA A 66 3.87 11.67 -0.87
CA ALA A 66 4.87 12.75 -0.88
C ALA A 66 4.25 14.16 -1.00
N ARG A 67 2.98 14.27 -1.41
CA ARG A 67 2.26 15.54 -1.55
C ARG A 67 1.34 15.86 -0.37
N LEU A 68 1.11 14.90 0.53
CA LEU A 68 0.27 15.11 1.70
C LEU A 68 1.13 15.59 2.87
N PRO A 69 0.62 16.49 3.73
CA PRO A 69 1.38 17.05 4.84
C PRO A 69 1.60 16.07 6.00
N TRP A 70 1.11 14.83 5.88
CA TRP A 70 1.16 13.81 6.91
C TRP A 70 2.33 12.87 6.62
N GLY A 71 3.26 12.72 7.58
CA GLY A 71 4.56 12.04 7.43
C GLY A 71 4.53 10.53 7.10
N ALA A 72 5.25 9.71 7.88
CA ALA A 72 5.36 8.28 7.62
C ALA A 72 4.00 7.56 7.80
N LEU A 73 3.35 7.21 6.69
CA LEU A 73 2.02 6.61 6.65
C LEU A 73 2.05 5.19 6.05
N CYS A 74 2.90 4.31 6.56
CA CYS A 74 3.11 2.96 5.99
C CYS A 74 1.80 2.18 5.81
N LEU A 75 0.98 2.09 6.86
CA LEU A 75 -0.30 1.36 6.81
C LEU A 75 -1.33 2.03 5.87
N PRO A 76 -1.65 3.34 5.98
CA PRO A 76 -2.54 4.00 5.02
C PRO A 76 -2.10 3.88 3.56
N ARG A 77 -0.79 3.94 3.27
CA ARG A 77 -0.25 3.73 1.92
C ARG A 77 -0.52 2.31 1.43
N ALA A 78 -0.29 1.30 2.28
CA ALA A 78 -0.58 -0.09 1.94
C ALA A 78 -2.08 -0.32 1.68
N ILE A 79 -2.96 0.24 2.50
CA ILE A 79 -4.42 0.14 2.32
C ILE A 79 -4.89 0.85 1.04
N ALA A 80 -4.36 2.04 0.75
CA ALA A 80 -4.68 2.77 -0.48
C ALA A 80 -4.24 1.99 -1.72
N LEU A 81 -3.04 1.39 -1.71
CA LEU A 81 -2.59 0.54 -2.81
C LEU A 81 -3.45 -0.73 -2.91
N SER A 82 -3.79 -1.38 -1.80
CA SER A 82 -4.65 -2.55 -1.78
C SER A 82 -5.99 -2.27 -2.47
N ALA A 83 -6.63 -1.14 -2.18
CA ALA A 83 -7.86 -0.73 -2.85
C ALA A 83 -7.68 -0.59 -4.38
N LEU A 84 -6.57 0.03 -4.84
CA LEU A 84 -6.26 0.17 -6.27
C LEU A 84 -6.01 -1.17 -6.97
N LEU A 85 -5.41 -2.13 -6.26
CA LEU A 85 -5.11 -3.47 -6.77
C LEU A 85 -6.37 -4.35 -6.82
N LYS A 86 -7.20 -4.33 -5.77
CA LYS A 86 -8.51 -5.01 -5.74
C LYS A 86 -9.39 -4.56 -6.90
N ASN A 87 -9.46 -3.25 -7.16
CA ASN A 87 -10.24 -2.69 -8.28
C ASN A 87 -9.75 -3.16 -9.67
N ARG A 88 -8.56 -3.75 -9.77
CA ARG A 88 -8.02 -4.33 -11.02
C ARG A 88 -7.90 -5.85 -10.99
N ASN A 89 -8.46 -6.47 -9.96
CA ASN A 89 -8.39 -7.91 -9.73
C ASN A 89 -6.93 -8.42 -9.73
N ILE A 90 -6.02 -7.67 -9.09
CA ILE A 90 -4.61 -8.04 -8.95
C ILE A 90 -4.44 -8.72 -7.58
N PRO A 91 -4.06 -10.01 -7.54
CA PRO A 91 -3.79 -10.70 -6.27
C PRO A 91 -2.63 -10.04 -5.51
N HIS A 92 -2.80 -9.85 -4.21
CA HIS A 92 -1.80 -9.23 -3.34
C HIS A 92 -2.16 -9.46 -1.88
N GLN A 93 -1.18 -9.26 -1.00
CA GLN A 93 -1.34 -9.35 0.44
C GLN A 93 -0.84 -8.07 1.10
N VAL A 94 -1.58 -7.62 2.12
CA VAL A 94 -1.12 -6.55 3.02
C VAL A 94 -0.40 -7.20 4.19
N VAL A 95 0.87 -6.90 4.36
CA VAL A 95 1.67 -7.44 5.46
C VAL A 95 1.87 -6.35 6.50
N ILE A 96 1.61 -6.68 7.77
CA ILE A 96 1.83 -5.83 8.93
C ILE A 96 2.91 -6.49 9.77
N ALA A 97 3.94 -5.74 10.12
CA ALA A 97 5.08 -6.24 10.87
C ALA A 97 5.52 -5.29 11.96
N ILE A 98 6.32 -5.81 12.87
CA ILE A 98 6.91 -5.08 13.98
C ILE A 98 8.42 -5.33 14.06
N ARG A 99 9.19 -4.33 14.48
CA ARG A 99 10.61 -4.51 14.79
C ARG A 99 10.79 -5.45 16.00
N PRO A 100 11.85 -6.28 16.00
CA PRO A 100 12.23 -7.09 17.16
C PRO A 100 12.41 -6.22 18.41
N ALA A 101 12.08 -6.76 19.59
CA ALA A 101 12.05 -6.01 20.85
C ALA A 101 13.34 -5.23 21.16
N GLY A 102 14.51 -5.79 20.81
CA GLY A 102 15.82 -5.15 21.01
C GLY A 102 16.21 -4.06 19.98
N GLN A 103 15.36 -3.78 19.00
CA GLN A 103 15.57 -2.76 17.97
C GLN A 103 14.38 -1.79 17.84
N ARG A 104 13.49 -1.76 18.85
CA ARG A 104 12.35 -0.84 18.90
C ARG A 104 12.80 0.53 19.39
N GLY A 105 12.87 1.51 18.49
CA GLY A 105 12.72 2.92 18.85
C GLY A 105 11.24 3.30 18.96
N GLU A 106 10.91 4.36 19.69
CA GLU A 106 9.51 4.76 19.98
C GLU A 106 8.66 5.06 18.73
N ALA A 107 9.28 5.48 17.61
CA ALA A 107 8.56 5.92 16.40
C ALA A 107 8.54 4.92 15.22
N ASP A 108 9.40 3.90 15.21
CA ASP A 108 9.63 2.99 14.06
C ASP A 108 9.30 1.52 14.35
N ALA A 109 8.51 1.26 15.40
CA ALA A 109 8.23 -0.10 15.81
C ALA A 109 7.35 -0.85 14.79
N LEU A 110 6.38 -0.19 14.14
CA LEU A 110 5.40 -0.82 13.25
C LEU A 110 5.61 -0.46 11.79
N HIS A 111 5.42 -1.45 10.92
CA HIS A 111 5.53 -1.26 9.49
C HIS A 111 4.48 -2.05 8.71
N ALA A 112 4.21 -1.61 7.48
CA ALA A 112 3.32 -2.30 6.57
C ALA A 112 3.81 -2.20 5.14
N TRP A 113 3.67 -3.30 4.40
CA TRP A 113 4.02 -3.38 2.98
C TRP A 113 2.98 -4.17 2.18
N ILE A 114 3.09 -4.07 0.85
CA ILE A 114 2.29 -4.86 -0.08
C ILE A 114 3.18 -5.91 -0.75
N ASP A 115 2.81 -7.17 -0.56
CA ASP A 115 3.37 -8.30 -1.27
C ASP A 115 2.47 -8.67 -2.45
N CYS A 116 3.06 -8.82 -3.64
CA CYS A 116 2.35 -9.22 -4.85
C CYS A 116 3.03 -10.48 -5.42
N GLY A 117 2.65 -11.64 -4.89
CA GLY A 117 3.18 -12.92 -5.34
C GLY A 117 4.66 -13.14 -4.98
N GLY A 118 5.05 -12.80 -3.75
CA GLY A 118 6.43 -12.93 -3.24
C GLY A 118 7.33 -11.72 -3.51
N ILE A 119 6.77 -10.67 -4.11
CA ILE A 119 7.50 -9.44 -4.43
C ILE A 119 6.89 -8.28 -3.65
N VAL A 120 7.71 -7.62 -2.83
CA VAL A 120 7.31 -6.36 -2.18
C VAL A 120 7.24 -5.26 -3.23
N VAL A 121 6.06 -4.66 -3.40
CA VAL A 121 5.83 -3.61 -4.41
C VAL A 121 5.68 -2.21 -3.82
N LEU A 122 5.46 -2.11 -2.50
CA LEU A 122 5.34 -0.85 -1.77
C LEU A 122 5.75 -1.07 -0.32
N GLY A 123 6.49 -0.11 0.26
CA GLY A 123 6.91 -0.17 1.65
C GLY A 123 8.04 -1.17 1.90
N ALA A 124 8.98 -1.32 0.97
CA ALA A 124 10.20 -2.09 1.28
C ALA A 124 11.00 -1.36 2.37
N LEU A 125 11.40 -2.08 3.42
CA LEU A 125 12.32 -1.59 4.44
C LEU A 125 13.36 -2.66 4.73
N GLU A 126 14.59 -2.20 4.96
CA GLU A 126 15.71 -3.06 5.36
C GLU A 126 15.62 -3.44 6.84
N GLY A 127 16.31 -4.52 7.20
CA GLY A 127 16.42 -4.99 8.58
C GLY A 127 15.45 -6.12 8.95
N PRO A 128 15.58 -6.67 10.16
CA PRO A 128 14.72 -7.76 10.63
C PRO A 128 13.33 -7.23 10.99
N TRP A 129 12.30 -7.88 10.43
CA TRP A 129 10.90 -7.61 10.71
C TRP A 129 10.19 -8.90 11.13
N HIS A 130 9.40 -8.84 12.19
CA HIS A 130 8.50 -9.93 12.56
C HIS A 130 7.11 -9.65 12.00
N GLU A 131 6.65 -10.50 11.07
CA GLU A 131 5.28 -10.41 10.56
C GLU A 131 4.28 -10.69 11.68
N LEU A 132 3.35 -9.76 11.90
CA LEU A 132 2.24 -9.91 12.84
C LEU A 132 1.00 -10.44 12.13
N ALA A 133 0.76 -9.98 10.91
CA ALA A 133 -0.40 -10.36 10.13
C ALA A 133 -0.14 -10.24 8.63
N ARG A 134 -0.79 -11.10 7.87
CA ARG A 134 -0.86 -11.09 6.41
C ARG A 134 -2.32 -11.14 6.00
N LEU A 135 -2.80 -10.07 5.39
CA LEU A 135 -4.21 -9.89 5.02
C LEU A 135 -4.38 -10.24 3.53
N PRO A 136 -5.24 -11.21 3.18
CA PRO A 136 -5.45 -11.71 1.82
C PRO A 136 -6.59 -11.04 1.07
#